data_AF-A0A4Q6G4R5-F1
#
_entry.id   AF-A0A4Q6G4R5-F1
#
_cell.length_a   1.000
_cell.length_b   1.000
_cell.length_c   1.000
_cell.angle_alpha   90.00
_cell.angle_beta   90.00
_cell.angle_gamma   90.00
#
_symmetry.space_group_name_H-M   'P 1'
#
loop_
_entity.id
_entity.type
_entity.pdbx_description
1 polymer ?
#
loop_
_entity_poly.entity_id
_entity_poly.type
_entity_poly.pdbx_seq_one_letter_code
_entity_poly.pdbx_strand_id
1 'polypeptide(L)'
;MTNSKEFWKNFGVYGIFSLPAKRCSVSEQVGTQYQRLMNYKNNNQLHKNAGDICQADYSTTLNQISADIAQLLENQFELSDVPDSSPVRLFIDGLAVLEEDYSIVGRTITFKANKEPENGKSLTVEYNTGATPRFASVTLKNDPALETLVVKVGVNTLASSAYELKGRNLVFKVQPADQSNITVDYRIAKTLANTFQLEKAPLAGTLKVTVDTKAPVGMTFDAATNQIVFNPAPADGAAINISYDYRMGPNLVYAVSSAAGSSNHKIYDGAVAIAFTKSNNSYTINAANHVLGKTLVLKYDAPNDAVRFFDLPNTPVAASVVFVKDTASCKLGSGISVSGNRLAANCMVTGKSDFEMNYNSIETFDTFTVEVPNPEVGIWEVLIDGVRFEKWVRVGKTIKIDYAKYLKPDQAIEIRYTGPEE
;
A
#
# COMPACT_ATOMS: atom_id res chain seq x y z
N MET A 1 7.40 23.57 55.82
CA MET A 1 6.33 24.27 55.09
C MET A 1 5.12 24.37 56.01
N THR A 2 4.99 25.50 56.70
CA THR A 2 3.88 25.79 57.60
C THR A 2 2.64 26.08 56.76
N ASN A 3 1.80 25.06 56.57
CA ASN A 3 0.41 25.26 56.17
C ASN A 3 -0.33 25.88 57.36
N SER A 4 -0.14 27.17 57.61
CA SER A 4 -1.12 27.92 58.40
C SER A 4 -2.37 27.96 57.54
N LYS A 5 -3.29 27.02 57.77
CA LYS A 5 -4.66 27.12 57.25
C LYS A 5 -5.15 28.52 57.62
N GLU A 6 -5.37 29.36 56.63
CA GLU A 6 -6.08 30.64 56.77
C GLU A 6 -7.54 30.33 57.12
N PHE A 7 -7.77 29.83 58.33
CA PHE A 7 -9.07 29.41 58.83
C PHE A 7 -10.07 30.58 58.94
N TRP A 8 -9.65 31.80 58.60
CA TRP A 8 -10.36 33.04 58.92
C TRP A 8 -10.64 33.94 57.71
N LYS A 9 -10.26 33.54 56.48
CA LYS A 9 -10.39 34.42 55.31
C LYS A 9 -11.83 34.80 54.96
N ASN A 10 -12.82 34.03 55.39
CA ASN A 10 -14.23 34.22 55.01
C ASN A 10 -15.22 34.41 56.17
N PHE A 11 -14.77 34.54 57.42
CA PHE A 11 -15.66 34.83 58.55
C PHE A 11 -15.80 36.34 58.76
N GLY A 12 -17.04 36.80 59.00
CA GLY A 12 -17.34 38.08 59.64
C GLY A 12 -17.26 37.88 61.16
N VAL A 13 -16.53 38.76 61.84
CA VAL A 13 -16.42 38.72 63.30
C VAL A 13 -17.15 39.95 63.84
N TYR A 14 -18.08 39.73 64.77
CA TYR A 14 -18.86 40.78 65.44
C TYR A 14 -18.66 40.63 66.94
N GLY A 15 -18.59 41.74 67.68
CA GLY A 15 -18.34 41.67 69.11
C GLY A 15 -18.68 42.93 69.88
N ILE A 16 -19.05 42.76 71.13
CA ILE A 16 -19.29 43.86 72.07
C ILE A 16 -18.24 43.73 73.17
N PHE A 17 -17.35 44.72 73.29
CA PHE A 17 -16.25 44.69 74.26
C PHE A 17 -15.84 46.10 74.68
N SER A 18 -15.13 46.24 75.80
CA SER A 18 -14.66 47.55 76.25
C SER A 18 -13.55 48.08 75.36
N LEU A 19 -13.79 49.23 74.73
CA LEU A 19 -12.84 49.88 73.83
C LEU A 19 -11.72 50.58 74.62
N PRO A 20 -10.45 50.56 74.14
CA PRO A 20 -9.32 51.12 74.90
C PRO A 20 -9.40 52.60 75.19
N ALA A 21 -10.14 53.35 74.38
CA ALA A 21 -10.27 54.81 74.50
C ALA A 21 -11.26 55.25 75.59
N LYS A 22 -12.05 54.33 76.17
CA LYS A 22 -13.11 54.67 77.13
C LYS A 22 -13.22 53.61 78.23
N ARG A 23 -12.61 53.87 79.40
CA ARG A 23 -12.84 53.04 80.59
C ARG A 23 -14.26 53.28 81.09
N CYS A 24 -15.02 52.22 81.31
CA CYS A 24 -16.29 52.30 82.04
C CYS A 24 -16.24 51.44 83.30
N SER A 25 -17.10 51.77 84.26
CA SER A 25 -17.18 51.07 85.55
C SER A 25 -17.61 49.60 85.43
N VAL A 26 -18.20 49.22 84.29
CA VAL A 26 -18.76 47.87 84.06
C VAL A 26 -17.72 46.87 83.55
N SER A 27 -16.53 47.33 83.11
CA SER A 27 -15.48 46.48 82.56
C SER A 27 -14.15 46.75 83.25
N GLU A 28 -13.68 45.81 84.06
CA GLU A 28 -12.41 45.94 84.79
C GLU A 28 -11.18 45.93 83.88
N GLN A 29 -11.30 45.40 82.65
CA GLN A 29 -10.21 45.29 81.68
C GLN A 29 -10.64 45.71 80.27
N VAL A 30 -9.68 46.21 79.49
CA VAL A 30 -9.88 46.61 78.08
C VAL A 30 -9.74 45.39 77.17
N GLY A 31 -10.69 45.21 76.24
CA GLY A 31 -10.74 44.07 75.30
C GLY A 31 -9.76 44.14 74.12
N THR A 32 -8.49 44.49 74.35
CA THR A 32 -7.50 44.74 73.27
C THR A 32 -7.28 43.56 72.31
N GLN A 33 -7.35 42.32 72.80
CA GLN A 33 -7.20 41.12 71.96
C GLN A 33 -8.39 40.96 70.99
N TYR A 34 -9.61 41.24 71.44
CA TYR A 34 -10.81 41.19 70.61
C TYR A 34 -10.81 42.31 69.56
N GLN A 35 -10.32 43.49 69.92
CA GLN A 35 -10.15 44.59 68.97
C GLN A 35 -9.20 44.23 67.83
N ARG A 36 -8.11 43.52 68.12
CA ARG A 36 -7.16 43.06 67.08
C ARG A 36 -7.83 42.12 66.08
N LEU A 37 -8.72 41.25 66.53
CA LEU A 37 -9.47 40.34 65.66
C LEU A 37 -10.40 41.10 64.70
N MET A 38 -11.03 42.18 65.17
CA MET A 38 -11.91 43.02 64.34
C MET A 38 -11.13 43.89 63.35
N ASN A 39 -9.98 44.42 63.77
CA ASN A 39 -9.17 45.35 62.97
C ASN A 39 -8.41 44.66 61.83
N TYR A 40 -8.15 43.35 61.95
CA TYR A 40 -7.28 42.60 61.04
C TYR A 40 -7.76 42.59 59.57
N LYS A 41 -9.07 42.77 59.31
CA LYS A 41 -9.60 42.72 57.93
C LYS A 41 -9.80 44.06 57.22
N ASN A 42 -9.89 45.18 57.93
CA ASN A 42 -10.40 46.43 57.38
C ASN A 42 -9.35 47.55 57.25
N ASN A 43 -8.08 47.23 56.95
CA ASN A 43 -7.02 48.21 56.67
C ASN A 43 -6.96 49.36 57.70
N ASN A 44 -6.96 49.05 59.00
CA ASN A 44 -6.94 50.02 60.10
C ASN A 44 -8.14 50.98 60.20
N GLN A 45 -9.22 50.79 59.43
CA GLN A 45 -10.48 51.48 59.69
C GLN A 45 -11.25 50.76 60.79
N LEU A 46 -11.17 51.33 61.99
CA LEU A 46 -11.93 50.90 63.17
C LEU A 46 -13.39 51.33 63.03
N HIS A 47 -14.19 50.66 62.19
CA HIS A 47 -15.61 51.02 62.07
C HIS A 47 -16.59 49.83 61.93
N LYS A 48 -17.74 50.05 62.61
CA LYS A 48 -19.10 49.49 62.52
C LYS A 48 -19.44 48.12 63.10
N ASN A 49 -18.51 47.16 63.17
CA ASN A 49 -18.88 45.78 63.54
C ASN A 49 -18.57 45.41 65.01
N ALA A 50 -18.15 46.42 65.79
CA ALA A 50 -17.91 46.30 67.22
C ALA A 50 -18.76 47.31 68.01
N GLY A 51 -19.45 46.84 69.05
CA GLY A 51 -20.11 47.68 70.05
C GLY A 51 -19.22 47.87 71.27
N ASP A 52 -19.46 48.93 72.03
CA ASP A 52 -18.78 49.15 73.31
C ASP A 52 -19.64 48.59 74.43
N ILE A 53 -19.11 47.67 75.25
CA ILE A 53 -19.82 47.06 76.38
C ILE A 53 -20.31 48.08 77.43
N CYS A 54 -19.83 49.30 77.31
CA CYS A 54 -20.18 50.43 78.16
C CYS A 54 -21.36 51.26 77.62
N GLN A 55 -21.92 50.91 76.46
CA GLN A 55 -23.08 51.60 75.90
C GLN A 55 -24.32 51.29 76.73
N ALA A 56 -25.08 52.34 77.07
CA ALA A 56 -26.38 52.19 77.73
C ALA A 56 -27.44 51.60 76.77
N ASP A 57 -27.21 51.69 75.46
CA ASP A 57 -28.08 51.17 74.40
C ASP A 57 -27.24 50.58 73.26
N TYR A 58 -27.48 49.30 72.97
CA TYR A 58 -26.80 48.54 71.91
C TYR A 58 -27.57 48.53 70.59
N SER A 59 -28.73 49.18 70.51
CA SER A 59 -29.62 49.11 69.34
C SER A 59 -28.91 49.43 68.04
N THR A 60 -28.05 50.45 68.00
CA THR A 60 -27.25 50.79 66.81
C THR A 60 -26.30 49.67 66.39
N THR A 61 -25.58 49.07 67.34
CA THR A 61 -24.66 47.95 67.05
C THR A 61 -25.43 46.71 66.62
N LEU A 62 -26.50 46.35 67.33
CA LEU A 62 -27.31 45.18 67.00
C LEU A 62 -28.03 45.34 65.66
N ASN A 63 -28.53 46.53 65.33
CA ASN A 63 -29.12 46.82 64.02
C ASN A 63 -28.08 46.74 62.90
N GLN A 64 -26.85 47.19 63.14
CA GLN A 64 -25.78 47.06 62.14
C GLN A 64 -25.38 45.58 61.94
N ILE A 65 -25.20 44.82 63.02
CA ILE A 65 -24.93 43.38 62.94
C ILE A 65 -26.08 42.69 62.19
N SER A 66 -27.32 43.03 62.51
CA SER A 66 -28.50 42.49 61.85
C SER A 66 -28.56 42.86 60.37
N ALA A 67 -28.18 44.08 59.98
CA ALA A 67 -28.14 44.53 58.60
C ALA A 67 -27.03 43.84 57.80
N ASP A 68 -25.84 43.67 58.37
CA ASP A 68 -24.75 42.95 57.71
C ASP A 68 -25.09 41.46 57.53
N ILE A 69 -25.69 40.83 58.56
CA ILE A 69 -26.16 39.43 58.46
C ILE A 69 -27.29 39.32 57.43
N ALA A 70 -28.24 40.26 57.41
CA ALA A 70 -29.30 40.30 56.41
C ALA A 70 -28.73 40.39 55.00
N GLN A 71 -27.75 41.26 54.75
CA GLN A 71 -27.09 41.40 53.46
C GLN A 71 -26.36 40.11 53.02
N LEU A 72 -25.69 39.41 53.95
CA LEU A 72 -25.05 38.13 53.64
C LEU A 72 -26.07 37.03 53.33
N LEU A 73 -27.21 37.03 54.01
CA LEU A 73 -28.31 36.08 53.79
C LEU A 73 -29.12 36.40 52.52
N GLU A 74 -29.24 37.66 52.14
CA GLU A 74 -29.94 38.11 50.91
C GLU A 74 -29.16 37.70 49.64
N ASN A 75 -27.85 37.51 49.75
CA ASN A 75 -26.98 37.30 48.59
C ASN A 75 -26.67 35.81 48.31
N GLN A 76 -27.07 34.91 49.21
CA GLN A 76 -26.78 33.48 49.11
C GLN A 76 -28.04 32.62 49.21
N PHE A 77 -28.19 31.72 48.25
CA PHE A 77 -29.31 30.79 48.20
C PHE A 77 -28.77 29.37 48.13
N GLU A 78 -29.27 28.49 48.99
CA GLU A 78 -28.88 27.08 48.98
C GLU A 78 -29.86 26.24 48.15
N LEU A 79 -29.31 25.48 47.22
CA LEU A 79 -30.01 24.52 46.38
C LEU A 79 -30.36 23.26 47.16
N SER A 80 -31.45 22.62 46.78
CA SER A 80 -31.88 21.34 47.37
C SER A 80 -30.82 20.25 47.17
N ASP A 81 -30.08 20.24 46.06
CA ASP A 81 -28.99 19.30 45.78
C ASP A 81 -27.84 20.00 45.04
N VAL A 82 -26.71 19.29 44.90
CA VAL A 82 -25.58 19.76 44.06
C VAL A 82 -25.98 19.58 42.59
N PRO A 83 -25.90 20.62 41.74
CA PRO A 83 -26.19 20.49 40.31
C PRO A 83 -25.23 19.54 39.62
N ASP A 84 -25.78 18.70 38.74
CA ASP A 84 -24.99 17.98 37.75
C ASP A 84 -24.35 18.99 36.78
N SER A 85 -23.28 18.63 36.08
CA SER A 85 -22.44 19.52 35.26
C SER A 85 -23.13 20.25 34.08
N SER A 86 -24.47 20.21 34.01
CA SER A 86 -25.30 20.99 33.09
C SER A 86 -25.44 22.45 33.54
N PRO A 87 -25.74 23.38 32.63
CA PRO A 87 -25.91 24.78 32.98
C PRO A 87 -27.11 24.93 33.91
N VAL A 88 -26.88 25.52 35.08
CA VAL A 88 -27.92 25.95 36.00
C VAL A 88 -28.56 27.21 35.44
N ARG A 89 -29.89 27.30 35.42
CA ARG A 89 -30.61 28.48 34.95
C ARG A 89 -31.34 29.14 36.09
N LEU A 90 -31.13 30.45 36.25
CA LEU A 90 -31.77 31.25 37.27
C LEU A 90 -32.82 32.15 36.66
N PHE A 91 -33.97 32.30 37.32
CA PHE A 91 -35.04 33.20 36.93
C PHE A 91 -35.49 34.02 38.13
N ILE A 92 -35.63 35.34 37.96
CA ILE A 92 -36.22 36.26 38.95
C ILE A 92 -37.55 36.75 38.38
N ASP A 93 -38.66 36.42 39.03
CA ASP A 93 -40.03 36.68 38.53
C ASP A 93 -40.24 36.22 37.06
N GLY A 94 -39.63 35.08 36.70
CA GLY A 94 -39.71 34.50 35.36
C GLY A 94 -38.74 35.08 34.32
N LEU A 95 -37.94 36.10 34.67
CA LEU A 95 -36.91 36.65 33.79
C LEU A 95 -35.57 35.96 34.04
N ALA A 96 -34.92 35.48 32.97
CA ALA A 96 -33.64 34.78 33.06
C ALA A 96 -32.52 35.72 33.55
N VAL A 97 -31.75 35.24 34.53
CA VAL A 97 -30.55 35.91 35.05
C VAL A 97 -29.34 35.48 34.23
N LEU A 98 -28.48 36.44 33.88
CA LEU A 98 -27.26 36.16 33.14
C LEU A 98 -26.27 35.37 34.01
N GLU A 99 -25.58 34.39 33.41
CA GLU A 99 -24.58 33.55 34.12
C GLU A 99 -23.45 34.35 34.76
N GLU A 100 -23.15 35.56 34.24
CA GLU A 100 -22.15 36.43 34.81
C GLU A 100 -22.59 37.16 36.09
N ASP A 101 -23.88 37.15 36.44
CA ASP A 101 -24.41 37.88 37.60
C ASP A 101 -24.40 37.05 38.90
N TYR A 102 -24.10 35.75 38.78
CA TYR A 102 -24.02 34.85 39.93
C TYR A 102 -22.88 33.84 39.78
N SER A 103 -22.62 33.10 40.85
CA SER A 103 -21.70 31.96 40.87
C SER A 103 -22.31 30.84 41.69
N ILE A 104 -21.98 29.60 41.35
CA ILE A 104 -22.47 28.42 42.06
C ILE A 104 -21.28 27.60 42.53
N VAL A 105 -21.22 27.35 43.84
CA VAL A 105 -20.19 26.51 44.46
C VAL A 105 -20.88 25.47 45.33
N GLY A 106 -20.84 24.21 44.89
CA GLY A 106 -21.59 23.14 45.54
C GLY A 106 -23.09 23.37 45.44
N ARG A 107 -23.76 23.60 46.58
CA ARG A 107 -25.19 23.91 46.65
C ARG A 107 -25.47 25.41 46.75
N THR A 108 -24.46 26.24 46.92
CA THR A 108 -24.67 27.67 47.21
C THR A 108 -24.59 28.49 45.94
N ILE A 109 -25.68 29.17 45.61
CA ILE A 109 -25.69 30.28 44.67
C ILE A 109 -25.25 31.53 45.42
N THR A 110 -24.30 32.27 44.86
CA THR A 110 -23.90 33.60 45.34
C THR A 110 -24.09 34.61 44.23
N PHE A 111 -24.96 35.59 44.44
CA PHE A 111 -25.11 36.73 43.53
C PHE A 111 -23.92 37.69 43.68
N LYS A 112 -23.50 38.32 42.57
CA LYS A 112 -22.53 39.41 42.62
C LYS A 112 -23.16 40.65 43.25
N ALA A 113 -22.33 41.53 43.78
CA ALA A 113 -22.77 42.77 44.40
C ALA A 113 -23.63 43.61 43.42
N ASN A 114 -24.79 44.07 43.90
CA ASN A 114 -25.82 44.81 43.16
C ASN A 114 -26.54 44.02 42.06
N LYS A 115 -26.43 42.69 42.06
CA LYS A 115 -27.14 41.78 41.16
C LYS A 115 -28.13 40.88 41.91
N GLU A 116 -28.37 41.21 43.17
CA GLU A 116 -29.22 40.42 44.05
C GLU A 116 -30.69 40.70 43.71
N PRO A 117 -31.57 39.68 43.85
CA PRO A 117 -33.00 39.89 43.67
C PRO A 117 -33.52 40.90 44.69
N GLU A 118 -34.38 41.82 44.26
CA GLU A 118 -35.06 42.74 45.19
C GLU A 118 -35.88 41.96 46.23
N ASN A 119 -36.01 42.53 47.43
CA ASN A 119 -36.78 41.90 48.50
C ASN A 119 -38.24 41.64 48.08
N GLY A 120 -38.70 40.41 48.30
CA GLY A 120 -40.04 39.94 47.93
C GLY A 120 -40.17 39.35 46.51
N LYS A 121 -39.09 39.32 45.72
CA LYS A 121 -39.06 38.68 44.39
C LYS A 121 -38.97 37.16 44.49
N SER A 122 -39.51 36.47 43.48
CA SER A 122 -39.44 35.02 43.38
C SER A 122 -38.19 34.56 42.62
N LEU A 123 -37.32 33.80 43.28
CA LEU A 123 -36.17 33.16 42.65
C LEU A 123 -36.53 31.71 42.29
N THR A 124 -36.47 31.38 40.99
CA THR A 124 -36.63 30.02 40.47
C THR A 124 -35.30 29.54 39.90
N VAL A 125 -34.90 28.32 40.26
CA VAL A 125 -33.65 27.72 39.77
C VAL A 125 -33.99 26.39 39.07
N GLU A 126 -33.57 26.26 37.82
CA GLU A 126 -33.67 25.02 37.05
C GLU A 126 -32.29 24.37 36.92
N TYR A 127 -32.18 23.14 37.41
CA TYR A 127 -30.96 22.35 37.36
C TYR A 127 -31.29 20.85 37.42
N ASN A 128 -30.38 20.04 36.88
CA ASN A 128 -30.48 18.58 36.96
C ASN A 128 -29.69 18.10 38.19
N THR A 129 -30.21 17.07 38.86
CA THR A 129 -29.57 16.44 40.02
C THR A 129 -29.71 14.93 39.94
N GLY A 130 -28.75 14.22 40.54
CA GLY A 130 -28.83 12.78 40.66
C GLY A 130 -28.64 12.04 39.34
N ALA A 131 -27.93 12.65 38.38
CA ALA A 131 -27.34 11.95 37.25
C ALA A 131 -26.69 10.66 37.75
N THR A 132 -27.33 9.53 37.45
CA THR A 132 -26.74 8.21 37.61
C THR A 132 -26.11 7.87 36.28
N PRO A 133 -24.78 8.03 36.15
CA PRO A 133 -24.14 7.88 34.87
C PRO A 133 -24.35 6.45 34.36
N ARG A 134 -25.06 6.34 33.24
CA ARG A 134 -25.79 5.12 32.86
C ARG A 134 -24.90 3.94 32.46
N PHE A 135 -23.62 4.19 32.19
CA PHE A 135 -22.69 3.11 31.83
C PHE A 135 -21.24 3.51 32.11
N ALA A 136 -20.50 2.59 32.75
CA ALA A 136 -19.04 2.65 32.91
C ALA A 136 -18.31 1.87 31.80
N SER A 137 -19.06 1.21 30.91
CA SER A 137 -18.50 0.41 29.84
C SER A 137 -19.39 0.38 28.59
N VAL A 138 -18.75 0.18 27.43
CA VAL A 138 -19.41 0.00 26.14
C VAL A 138 -19.00 -1.36 25.57
N THR A 139 -19.96 -2.18 25.17
CA THR A 139 -19.68 -3.44 24.47
C THR A 139 -19.58 -3.20 22.97
N LEU A 140 -18.41 -3.48 22.40
CA LEU A 140 -18.14 -3.38 20.97
C LEU A 140 -18.86 -4.49 20.20
N LYS A 141 -19.27 -4.17 18.97
CA LYS A 141 -19.96 -5.13 18.08
C LYS A 141 -19.06 -6.32 17.73
N ASN A 142 -17.78 -6.08 17.44
CA ASN A 142 -16.81 -7.11 17.09
C ASN A 142 -15.56 -7.00 17.97
N ASP A 143 -14.73 -8.03 17.97
CA ASP A 143 -13.39 -7.97 18.57
C ASP A 143 -12.54 -6.96 17.78
N PRO A 144 -11.93 -5.95 18.44
CA PRO A 144 -11.12 -4.95 17.76
C PRO A 144 -9.67 -5.43 17.60
N ALA A 145 -9.05 -5.04 16.48
CA ALA A 145 -7.61 -5.08 16.34
C ALA A 145 -7.02 -3.94 17.21
N LEU A 146 -6.39 -4.32 18.33
CA LEU A 146 -6.01 -3.43 19.43
C LEU A 146 -5.18 -2.23 18.97
N GLU A 147 -4.34 -2.41 17.96
CA GLU A 147 -3.46 -1.38 17.41
C GLU A 147 -4.22 -0.28 16.64
N THR A 148 -5.50 -0.48 16.36
CA THR A 148 -6.36 0.49 15.65
C THR A 148 -7.48 1.08 16.51
N LEU A 149 -7.55 0.69 17.78
CA LEU A 149 -8.62 1.13 18.67
C LEU A 149 -8.43 2.62 19.02
N VAL A 150 -9.38 3.45 18.59
CA VAL A 150 -9.45 4.87 18.92
C VAL A 150 -10.76 5.14 19.64
N VAL A 151 -10.67 5.62 20.88
CA VAL A 151 -11.83 5.92 21.74
C VAL A 151 -11.96 7.42 21.89
N LYS A 152 -13.14 7.96 21.57
CA LYS A 152 -13.46 9.39 21.70
C LYS A 152 -14.64 9.58 22.65
N VAL A 153 -14.55 10.60 23.49
CA VAL A 153 -15.64 11.07 24.37
C VAL A 153 -15.86 12.55 24.07
N GLY A 154 -17.00 12.86 23.44
CA GLY A 154 -17.23 14.13 22.79
C GLY A 154 -16.24 14.34 21.63
N VAL A 155 -15.49 15.45 21.68
CA VAL A 155 -14.45 15.78 20.70
C VAL A 155 -13.06 15.27 21.10
N ASN A 156 -12.91 14.78 22.32
CA ASN A 156 -11.61 14.41 22.89
C ASN A 156 -11.28 12.95 22.59
N THR A 157 -10.10 12.71 22.04
CA THR A 157 -9.55 11.34 21.90
C THR A 157 -8.89 10.94 23.22
N LEU A 158 -9.32 9.81 23.79
CA LEU A 158 -8.78 9.29 25.04
C LEU A 158 -7.47 8.52 24.79
N ALA A 159 -6.51 8.69 25.69
CA ALA A 159 -5.32 7.85 25.74
C ALA A 159 -5.71 6.41 26.15
N SER A 160 -4.96 5.41 25.68
CA SER A 160 -5.17 4.00 26.04
C SER A 160 -5.10 3.72 27.54
N SER A 161 -4.42 4.58 28.31
CA SER A 161 -4.37 4.51 29.76
C SER A 161 -5.68 4.89 30.46
N ALA A 162 -6.63 5.54 29.78
CA ALA A 162 -7.90 6.00 30.34
C ALA A 162 -9.02 4.95 30.30
N TYR A 163 -8.78 3.81 29.64
CA TYR A 163 -9.74 2.72 29.52
C TYR A 163 -9.03 1.35 29.60
N GLU A 164 -9.82 0.29 29.70
CA GLU A 164 -9.37 -1.10 29.68
C GLU A 164 -10.32 -1.88 28.76
N LEU A 165 -9.79 -2.64 27.80
CA LEU A 165 -10.59 -3.50 26.94
C LEU A 165 -10.51 -4.96 27.41
N LYS A 166 -11.65 -5.54 27.80
CA LYS A 166 -11.79 -6.95 28.19
C LYS A 166 -12.65 -7.69 27.16
N GLY A 167 -12.01 -8.36 26.20
CA GLY A 167 -12.68 -8.91 25.03
C GLY A 167 -13.32 -7.79 24.21
N ARG A 168 -14.65 -7.76 24.14
CA ARG A 168 -15.40 -6.66 23.48
C ARG A 168 -15.85 -5.57 24.45
N ASN A 169 -15.64 -5.70 25.76
CA ASN A 169 -16.13 -4.71 26.71
C ASN A 169 -15.07 -3.65 27.00
N LEU A 170 -15.31 -2.43 26.54
CA LEU A 170 -14.48 -1.26 26.78
C LEU A 170 -14.92 -0.61 28.09
N VAL A 171 -14.08 -0.67 29.13
CA VAL A 171 -14.35 -0.13 30.46
C VAL A 171 -13.57 1.17 30.65
N PHE A 172 -14.25 2.26 30.98
CA PHE A 172 -13.61 3.54 31.24
C PHE A 172 -13.08 3.58 32.68
N LYS A 173 -11.85 4.07 32.90
CA LYS A 173 -11.30 4.23 34.26
C LYS A 173 -11.88 5.43 34.99
N VAL A 174 -12.18 6.49 34.24
CA VAL A 174 -12.94 7.65 34.70
C VAL A 174 -14.23 7.65 33.92
N GLN A 175 -15.34 7.70 34.64
CA GLN A 175 -16.66 7.66 34.04
C GLN A 175 -16.87 8.87 33.12
N PRO A 176 -17.29 8.67 31.86
CA PRO A 176 -17.66 9.77 30.98
C PRO A 176 -18.78 10.62 31.59
N ALA A 177 -18.76 11.93 31.34
CA ALA A 177 -19.83 12.82 31.77
C ALA A 177 -21.16 12.42 31.14
N ASP A 178 -22.26 12.71 31.84
CA ASP A 178 -23.60 12.42 31.37
C ASP A 178 -23.85 12.99 29.97
N GLN A 179 -24.57 12.21 29.16
CA GLN A 179 -24.91 12.54 27.76
C GLN A 179 -23.70 12.72 26.83
N SER A 180 -22.48 12.33 27.22
CA SER A 180 -21.33 12.35 26.32
C SER A 180 -21.52 11.43 25.12
N ASN A 181 -21.21 11.92 23.92
CA ASN A 181 -21.13 11.09 22.71
C ASN A 181 -19.85 10.25 22.76
N ILE A 182 -19.99 8.92 22.75
CA ILE A 182 -18.86 8.01 22.71
C ILE A 182 -18.75 7.41 21.31
N THR A 183 -17.60 7.62 20.67
CA THR A 183 -17.27 7.00 19.37
C THR A 183 -16.08 6.09 19.55
N VAL A 184 -16.20 4.84 19.10
CA VAL A 184 -15.10 3.87 19.13
C VAL A 184 -14.83 3.42 17.70
N ASP A 185 -13.72 3.89 17.15
CA ASP A 185 -13.26 3.54 15.80
C ASP A 185 -12.24 2.41 15.93
N TYR A 186 -12.42 1.31 15.18
CA TYR A 186 -11.48 0.19 15.15
C TYR A 186 -11.65 -0.66 13.90
N ARG A 187 -10.58 -1.36 13.50
CA ARG A 187 -10.67 -2.48 12.56
C ARG A 187 -11.06 -3.75 13.31
N ILE A 188 -11.85 -4.60 12.67
CA ILE A 188 -12.22 -5.90 13.23
C ILE A 188 -10.96 -6.79 13.28
N ALA A 189 -10.69 -7.42 14.42
CA ALA A 189 -9.66 -8.43 14.59
C ALA A 189 -10.05 -9.69 13.82
N LYS A 190 -9.75 -9.70 12.53
CA LYS A 190 -9.91 -10.86 11.65
C LYS A 190 -8.53 -11.33 11.22
N THR A 191 -8.32 -12.64 11.20
CA THR A 191 -7.11 -13.23 10.64
C THR A 191 -6.95 -12.76 9.19
N LEU A 192 -5.79 -12.18 8.88
CA LEU A 192 -5.48 -11.72 7.52
C LEU A 192 -5.48 -12.90 6.57
N ALA A 193 -6.02 -12.69 5.36
CA ALA A 193 -6.01 -13.72 4.34
C ALA A 193 -4.56 -14.06 3.99
N ASN A 194 -4.21 -15.34 4.13
CA ASN A 194 -2.88 -15.85 3.81
C ASN A 194 -2.88 -16.79 2.61
N THR A 195 -4.06 -17.08 2.03
CA THR A 195 -4.23 -17.94 0.86
C THR A 195 -4.95 -17.19 -0.25
N PHE A 196 -4.41 -17.26 -1.47
CA PHE A 196 -4.94 -16.58 -2.65
C PHE A 196 -5.09 -17.58 -3.79
N GLN A 197 -6.33 -17.80 -4.22
CA GLN A 197 -6.67 -18.69 -5.32
C GLN A 197 -6.31 -18.05 -6.66
N LEU A 198 -5.57 -18.78 -7.50
CA LEU A 198 -5.34 -18.37 -8.88
C LEU A 198 -6.49 -18.88 -9.76
N GLU A 199 -6.93 -18.05 -10.70
CA GLU A 199 -7.97 -18.41 -11.68
C GLU A 199 -7.51 -19.52 -12.64
N LYS A 200 -6.20 -19.56 -12.95
CA LYS A 200 -5.56 -20.51 -13.86
C LYS A 200 -4.25 -21.00 -13.26
N ALA A 201 -3.84 -22.21 -13.63
CA ALA A 201 -2.55 -22.76 -13.22
C ALA A 201 -1.42 -22.01 -13.96
N PRO A 202 -0.42 -21.48 -13.23
CA PRO A 202 0.72 -20.80 -13.85
C PRO A 202 1.61 -21.80 -14.61
N LEU A 203 2.22 -21.32 -15.69
CA LEU A 203 3.33 -22.03 -16.34
C LEU A 203 4.53 -22.11 -15.38
N ALA A 204 5.26 -23.22 -15.44
CA ALA A 204 6.44 -23.41 -14.59
C ALA A 204 7.44 -22.26 -14.80
N GLY A 205 7.84 -21.60 -13.71
CA GLY A 205 8.81 -20.49 -13.71
C GLY A 205 8.24 -19.11 -14.07
N THR A 206 6.95 -18.98 -14.39
CA THR A 206 6.36 -17.68 -14.77
C THR A 206 5.68 -16.96 -13.62
N LEU A 207 5.37 -17.67 -12.52
CA LEU A 207 4.75 -17.08 -11.33
C LEU A 207 5.69 -16.08 -10.65
N LYS A 208 5.27 -14.82 -10.64
CA LYS A 208 5.90 -13.70 -9.94
C LYS A 208 4.90 -13.14 -8.94
N VAL A 209 5.32 -13.09 -7.68
CA VAL A 209 4.51 -12.53 -6.59
C VAL A 209 5.34 -11.47 -5.89
N THR A 210 4.77 -10.30 -5.64
CA THR A 210 5.37 -9.28 -4.78
C THR A 210 4.39 -8.82 -3.71
N VAL A 211 4.92 -8.46 -2.56
CA VAL A 211 4.20 -7.83 -1.44
C VAL A 211 4.90 -6.49 -1.20
N ASP A 212 4.17 -5.38 -1.36
CA ASP A 212 4.71 -4.02 -1.31
C ASP A 212 5.95 -3.86 -2.19
N THR A 213 5.87 -4.35 -3.44
CA THR A 213 6.93 -4.33 -4.47
C THR A 213 8.17 -5.18 -4.17
N LYS A 214 8.21 -5.90 -3.04
CA LYS A 214 9.32 -6.77 -2.64
C LYS A 214 8.96 -8.24 -2.81
N ALA A 215 9.97 -9.09 -2.95
CA ALA A 215 9.78 -10.54 -2.94
C ALA A 215 9.23 -10.98 -1.56
N PRO A 216 8.16 -11.78 -1.52
CA PRO A 216 7.56 -12.19 -0.24
C PRO A 216 8.45 -13.19 0.51
N VAL A 217 8.44 -13.09 1.83
CA VAL A 217 9.09 -14.06 2.74
C VAL A 217 8.08 -15.14 3.11
N GLY A 218 8.49 -16.42 3.06
CA GLY A 218 7.63 -17.53 3.48
C GLY A 218 6.43 -17.80 2.56
N MET A 219 6.51 -17.38 1.30
CA MET A 219 5.51 -17.72 0.29
C MET A 219 5.78 -19.11 -0.30
N THR A 220 4.70 -19.88 -0.49
CA THR A 220 4.70 -21.15 -1.22
C THR A 220 3.55 -21.19 -2.22
N PHE A 221 3.72 -21.91 -3.33
CA PHE A 221 2.65 -22.20 -4.27
C PHE A 221 2.22 -23.66 -4.15
N ASP A 222 0.95 -23.90 -3.82
CA ASP A 222 0.35 -25.23 -3.81
C ASP A 222 -0.28 -25.52 -5.18
N ALA A 223 0.40 -26.37 -5.96
CA ALA A 223 -0.05 -26.75 -7.29
C ALA A 223 -1.32 -27.62 -7.28
N ALA A 224 -1.63 -28.33 -6.19
CA ALA A 224 -2.80 -29.20 -6.11
C ALA A 224 -4.10 -28.38 -5.96
N THR A 225 -4.05 -27.32 -5.16
CA THR A 225 -5.18 -26.40 -4.95
C THR A 225 -5.12 -25.15 -5.83
N ASN A 226 -4.01 -24.95 -6.55
CA ASN A 226 -3.73 -23.76 -7.35
C ASN A 226 -3.79 -22.45 -6.52
N GLN A 227 -3.18 -22.48 -5.34
CA GLN A 227 -3.19 -21.39 -4.37
C GLN A 227 -1.79 -20.89 -4.04
N ILE A 228 -1.65 -19.58 -3.84
CA ILE A 228 -0.49 -18.98 -3.19
C ILE A 228 -0.77 -18.92 -1.69
N VAL A 229 0.16 -19.42 -0.89
CA VAL A 229 0.08 -19.44 0.57
C VAL A 229 1.23 -18.60 1.13
N PHE A 230 0.92 -17.70 2.06
CA PHE A 230 1.89 -16.88 2.79
C PHE A 230 1.99 -17.36 4.25
N ASN A 231 3.20 -17.58 4.74
CA ASN A 231 3.44 -17.88 6.14
C ASN A 231 4.69 -17.13 6.67
N PRO A 232 4.52 -16.02 7.42
CA PRO A 232 3.25 -15.48 7.95
C PRO A 232 2.39 -14.77 6.88
N ALA A 233 1.13 -14.48 7.23
CA ALA A 233 0.25 -13.66 6.38
C ALA A 233 0.88 -12.28 6.10
N PRO A 234 0.64 -11.67 4.92
CA PRO A 234 1.11 -10.32 4.62
C PRO A 234 0.57 -9.31 5.64
N ALA A 235 1.31 -8.23 5.87
CA ALA A 235 0.89 -7.16 6.77
C ALA A 235 -0.43 -6.53 6.30
N ASP A 236 -1.20 -5.97 7.23
CA ASP A 236 -2.46 -5.33 6.86
C ASP A 236 -2.22 -4.11 5.95
N GLY A 237 -3.04 -3.97 4.91
CA GLY A 237 -2.90 -2.97 3.86
C GLY A 237 -1.80 -3.25 2.83
N ALA A 238 -1.04 -4.34 2.95
CA ALA A 238 0.02 -4.67 2.00
C ALA A 238 -0.53 -4.95 0.59
N ALA A 239 0.11 -4.38 -0.43
CA ALA A 239 -0.28 -4.58 -1.81
C ALA A 239 0.34 -5.86 -2.38
N ILE A 240 -0.51 -6.85 -2.69
CA ILE A 240 -0.08 -8.12 -3.27
C ILE A 240 -0.28 -8.05 -4.79
N ASN A 241 0.81 -8.15 -5.54
CA ASN A 241 0.78 -8.21 -7.00
C ASN A 241 1.18 -9.61 -7.45
N ILE A 242 0.31 -10.25 -8.24
CA ILE A 242 0.52 -11.60 -8.76
C ILE A 242 0.49 -11.50 -10.28
N SER A 243 1.55 -11.97 -10.95
CA SER A 243 1.59 -12.10 -12.40
C SER A 243 2.16 -13.45 -12.79
N TYR A 244 1.59 -14.05 -13.83
CA TYR A 244 2.03 -15.34 -14.36
C TYR A 244 1.48 -15.52 -15.77
N ASP A 245 2.22 -16.27 -16.57
CA ASP A 245 1.71 -16.77 -17.84
C ASP A 245 0.95 -18.07 -17.57
N TYR A 246 -0.16 -18.27 -18.28
CA TYR A 246 -0.93 -19.50 -18.25
C TYR A 246 -1.28 -19.94 -19.66
N ARG A 247 -1.64 -21.22 -19.83
CA ARG A 247 -2.05 -21.74 -21.14
C ARG A 247 -3.49 -21.32 -21.44
N MET A 248 -3.69 -20.48 -22.45
CA MET A 248 -5.02 -20.24 -23.02
C MET A 248 -5.38 -21.37 -23.99
N GLY A 249 -5.70 -22.56 -23.45
CA GLY A 249 -6.13 -23.71 -24.26
C GLY A 249 -5.16 -24.09 -25.40
N PRO A 250 -5.58 -25.01 -26.29
CA PRO A 250 -4.82 -25.30 -27.50
C PRO A 250 -5.01 -24.16 -28.52
N ASN A 251 -3.92 -23.67 -29.12
CA ASN A 251 -4.05 -22.83 -30.30
C ASN A 251 -4.44 -23.73 -31.49
N LEU A 252 -5.71 -23.69 -31.88
CA LEU A 252 -6.23 -24.53 -32.96
C LEU A 252 -6.12 -23.86 -34.33
N VAL A 253 -5.84 -22.56 -34.37
CA VAL A 253 -5.81 -21.75 -35.61
C VAL A 253 -4.37 -21.39 -35.93
N TYR A 254 -3.91 -21.87 -37.08
CA TYR A 254 -2.56 -21.62 -37.57
C TYR A 254 -2.62 -20.76 -38.82
N ALA A 255 -2.02 -19.57 -38.76
CA ALA A 255 -1.81 -18.73 -39.93
C ALA A 255 -0.53 -19.18 -40.65
N VAL A 256 -0.68 -19.85 -41.80
CA VAL A 256 0.44 -20.35 -42.60
C VAL A 256 0.31 -19.82 -44.01
N SER A 257 1.35 -19.17 -44.51
CA SER A 257 1.39 -18.68 -45.88
C SER A 257 1.44 -19.85 -46.86
N SER A 258 0.41 -19.97 -47.70
CA SER A 258 0.42 -20.83 -48.89
C SER A 258 0.38 -19.97 -50.14
N ALA A 259 0.91 -20.47 -51.26
CA ALA A 259 0.83 -19.75 -52.54
C ALA A 259 -0.62 -19.38 -52.89
N ALA A 260 -0.86 -18.17 -53.39
CA ALA A 260 -2.17 -17.73 -53.86
C ALA A 260 -2.65 -18.68 -54.97
N GLY A 261 -3.90 -19.14 -54.91
CA GLY A 261 -4.42 -20.12 -55.86
C GLY A 261 -3.98 -21.57 -55.63
N SER A 262 -3.23 -21.86 -54.56
CA SER A 262 -2.90 -23.25 -54.19
C SER A 262 -4.16 -24.10 -53.99
N SER A 263 -4.04 -25.41 -54.23
CA SER A 263 -5.11 -26.39 -54.09
C SER A 263 -4.66 -27.61 -53.28
N ASN A 264 -5.57 -28.54 -52.99
CA ASN A 264 -5.28 -29.83 -52.34
C ASN A 264 -4.51 -29.72 -51.00
N HIS A 265 -4.83 -28.71 -50.18
CA HIS A 265 -4.25 -28.56 -48.84
C HIS A 265 -4.51 -29.80 -47.97
N LYS A 266 -3.46 -30.29 -47.31
CA LYS A 266 -3.50 -31.40 -46.35
C LYS A 266 -2.56 -31.05 -45.19
N ILE A 267 -3.02 -31.25 -43.95
CA ILE A 267 -2.18 -31.11 -42.76
C ILE A 267 -1.84 -32.52 -42.25
N TYR A 268 -0.57 -32.76 -41.94
CA TYR A 268 -0.08 -34.04 -41.44
C TYR A 268 0.49 -33.91 -40.03
N ASP A 269 0.15 -34.88 -39.16
CA ASP A 269 0.86 -35.21 -37.92
C ASP A 269 1.72 -36.45 -38.21
N GLY A 270 3.01 -36.24 -38.45
CA GLY A 270 3.90 -37.29 -38.96
C GLY A 270 3.44 -37.80 -40.34
N ALA A 271 3.03 -39.07 -40.41
CA ALA A 271 2.53 -39.70 -41.64
C ALA A 271 1.00 -39.62 -41.80
N VAL A 272 0.27 -39.19 -40.76
CA VAL A 272 -1.20 -39.23 -40.71
C VAL A 272 -1.76 -37.86 -41.12
N ALA A 273 -2.64 -37.84 -42.12
CA ALA A 273 -3.38 -36.63 -42.48
C ALA A 273 -4.49 -36.37 -41.44
N ILE A 274 -4.60 -35.12 -40.97
CA ILE A 274 -5.61 -34.69 -40.01
C ILE A 274 -6.64 -33.75 -40.65
N ALA A 275 -7.87 -33.81 -40.13
CA ALA A 275 -8.95 -32.93 -40.57
C ALA A 275 -8.72 -31.47 -40.11
N PHE A 276 -9.05 -30.53 -40.99
CA PHE A 276 -8.96 -29.09 -40.74
C PHE A 276 -10.04 -28.33 -41.53
N THR A 277 -10.31 -27.10 -41.11
CA THR A 277 -11.05 -26.12 -41.92
C THR A 277 -10.11 -25.00 -42.37
N LYS A 278 -10.28 -24.53 -43.60
CA LYS A 278 -9.49 -23.44 -44.16
C LYS A 278 -10.35 -22.19 -44.29
N SER A 279 -9.82 -21.06 -43.84
CA SER A 279 -10.35 -19.73 -44.14
C SER A 279 -9.19 -18.81 -44.48
N ASN A 280 -9.10 -18.37 -45.73
CA ASN A 280 -7.94 -17.63 -46.27
C ASN A 280 -6.61 -18.39 -46.02
N ASN A 281 -5.65 -17.76 -45.34
CA ASN A 281 -4.37 -18.36 -44.94
C ASN A 281 -4.39 -18.91 -43.50
N SER A 282 -5.57 -19.08 -42.91
CA SER A 282 -5.74 -19.71 -41.60
C SER A 282 -6.29 -21.13 -41.73
N TYR A 283 -5.69 -22.03 -40.96
CA TYR A 283 -6.04 -23.44 -40.89
C TYR A 283 -6.43 -23.78 -39.47
N THR A 284 -7.67 -24.23 -39.27
CA THR A 284 -8.17 -24.63 -37.95
C THR A 284 -8.22 -26.14 -37.84
N ILE A 285 -7.47 -26.73 -36.92
CA ILE A 285 -7.51 -28.18 -36.66
C ILE A 285 -8.54 -28.51 -35.57
N ASN A 286 -9.01 -29.75 -35.55
CA ASN A 286 -9.86 -30.23 -34.46
C ASN A 286 -9.04 -30.34 -33.15
N ALA A 287 -9.65 -29.96 -32.02
CA ALA A 287 -9.03 -30.04 -30.69
C ALA A 287 -8.51 -31.43 -30.35
N ALA A 288 -9.19 -32.50 -30.80
CA ALA A 288 -8.76 -33.88 -30.60
C ALA A 288 -7.42 -34.23 -31.28
N ASN A 289 -7.03 -33.48 -32.32
CA ASN A 289 -5.76 -33.67 -33.04
C ASN A 289 -4.62 -32.82 -32.47
N HIS A 290 -4.90 -31.92 -31.51
CA HIS A 290 -3.86 -31.08 -30.93
C HIS A 290 -3.09 -31.84 -29.84
N VAL A 291 -1.80 -32.05 -30.08
CA VAL A 291 -0.86 -32.60 -29.09
C VAL A 291 0.28 -31.62 -28.89
N LEU A 292 0.59 -31.34 -27.62
CA LEU A 292 1.65 -30.40 -27.26
C LEU A 292 3.02 -30.83 -27.81
N GLY A 293 3.76 -29.88 -28.36
CA GLY A 293 5.14 -30.09 -28.82
C GLY A 293 5.26 -30.82 -30.16
N LYS A 294 4.15 -31.19 -30.80
CA LYS A 294 4.17 -31.78 -32.13
C LYS A 294 4.29 -30.74 -33.23
N THR A 295 4.98 -31.11 -34.30
CA THR A 295 5.05 -30.34 -35.54
C THR A 295 4.02 -30.88 -36.54
N LEU A 296 3.16 -29.99 -37.03
CA LEU A 296 2.23 -30.28 -38.12
C LEU A 296 2.80 -29.79 -39.44
N VAL A 297 2.62 -30.57 -40.52
CA VAL A 297 3.13 -30.24 -41.85
C VAL A 297 1.96 -29.96 -42.79
N LEU A 298 1.87 -28.72 -43.29
CA LEU A 298 0.95 -28.37 -44.37
C LEU A 298 1.58 -28.73 -45.72
N LYS A 299 0.91 -29.57 -46.50
CA LYS A 299 1.22 -29.83 -47.91
C LYS A 299 0.09 -29.28 -48.78
N TYR A 300 0.42 -28.74 -49.95
CA TYR A 300 -0.54 -28.25 -50.92
C TYR A 300 0.07 -28.29 -52.31
N ASP A 301 -0.79 -28.29 -53.32
CA ASP A 301 -0.37 -28.14 -54.71
C ASP A 301 -0.26 -26.65 -55.01
N ALA A 302 0.95 -26.21 -55.37
CA ALA A 302 1.14 -24.85 -55.87
C ALA A 302 0.44 -24.70 -57.24
N PRO A 303 -0.07 -23.50 -57.57
CA PRO A 303 -0.64 -23.21 -58.88
C PRO A 303 0.31 -23.62 -60.02
N ASN A 304 -0.25 -23.96 -61.18
CA ASN A 304 0.55 -24.34 -62.36
C ASN A 304 1.37 -23.17 -62.92
N ASP A 305 0.94 -21.94 -62.66
CA ASP A 305 1.55 -20.68 -63.08
C ASP A 305 2.39 -20.00 -61.98
N ALA A 306 2.47 -20.59 -60.78
CA ALA A 306 3.29 -20.04 -59.72
C ALA A 306 4.78 -20.29 -59.98
N VAL A 307 5.59 -19.24 -59.86
CA VAL A 307 7.05 -19.37 -59.84
C VAL A 307 7.45 -20.21 -58.63
N ARG A 308 8.10 -21.35 -58.89
CA ARG A 308 8.61 -22.26 -57.87
C ARG A 308 10.06 -21.93 -57.60
N PHE A 309 10.43 -21.84 -56.33
CA PHE A 309 11.81 -21.60 -55.93
C PHE A 309 12.40 -22.86 -55.33
N PHE A 310 13.62 -23.17 -55.74
CA PHE A 310 14.42 -24.28 -55.24
C PHE A 310 15.75 -23.72 -54.76
N ASP A 311 16.03 -23.90 -53.48
CA ASP A 311 17.31 -23.50 -52.91
C ASP A 311 18.36 -24.56 -53.26
N LEU A 312 19.47 -24.12 -53.83
CA LEU A 312 20.61 -24.93 -54.20
C LEU A 312 21.57 -25.01 -53.00
N PRO A 313 22.25 -26.15 -52.80
CA PRO A 313 23.21 -26.31 -51.70
C PRO A 313 24.31 -25.24 -51.70
N ASN A 314 24.77 -24.85 -52.89
CA ASN A 314 25.80 -23.85 -53.11
C ASN A 314 25.43 -22.92 -54.26
N THR A 315 25.97 -21.69 -54.25
CA THR A 315 25.87 -20.74 -55.38
C THR A 315 26.61 -21.30 -56.60
N PRO A 316 25.93 -21.46 -57.76
CA PRO A 316 26.59 -21.89 -58.98
C PRO A 316 27.58 -20.86 -59.51
N VAL A 317 28.71 -21.33 -60.02
CA VAL A 317 29.63 -20.51 -60.82
C VAL A 317 28.91 -20.11 -62.11
N ALA A 318 28.97 -18.84 -62.47
CA ALA A 318 28.36 -18.32 -63.70
C ALA A 318 28.78 -19.17 -64.91
N ALA A 319 27.82 -19.48 -65.78
CA ALA A 319 27.99 -20.34 -66.97
C ALA A 319 28.36 -21.82 -66.72
N SER A 320 28.49 -22.28 -65.47
CA SER A 320 28.71 -23.71 -65.18
C SER A 320 27.43 -24.55 -65.12
N VAL A 321 26.27 -23.89 -65.10
CA VAL A 321 24.97 -24.54 -64.97
C VAL A 321 24.60 -25.25 -66.26
N VAL A 322 24.48 -26.57 -66.20
CA VAL A 322 24.08 -27.44 -67.32
C VAL A 322 22.89 -28.28 -66.89
N PHE A 323 21.80 -28.21 -67.64
CA PHE A 323 20.66 -29.10 -67.44
C PHE A 323 20.92 -30.41 -68.18
N VAL A 324 21.01 -31.51 -67.43
CA VAL A 324 21.17 -32.87 -67.94
C VAL A 324 19.82 -33.44 -68.39
N LYS A 325 18.75 -32.96 -67.75
CA LYS A 325 17.36 -33.29 -68.09
C LYS A 325 16.51 -32.03 -67.97
N ASP A 326 15.70 -31.76 -68.98
CA ASP A 326 14.71 -30.69 -68.97
C ASP A 326 13.39 -31.15 -69.63
N THR A 327 12.32 -30.38 -69.43
CA THR A 327 11.09 -30.50 -70.22
C THR A 327 11.03 -29.35 -71.23
N ALA A 328 10.26 -29.50 -72.31
CA ALA A 328 10.22 -28.50 -73.39
C ALA A 328 9.88 -27.07 -72.91
N SER A 329 9.15 -26.94 -71.80
CA SER A 329 8.76 -25.66 -71.18
C SER A 329 9.67 -25.18 -70.04
N CYS A 330 10.67 -25.96 -69.62
CA CYS A 330 11.49 -25.71 -68.43
C CYS A 330 12.99 -25.75 -68.73
N LYS A 331 13.51 -24.78 -69.49
CA LYS A 331 14.92 -24.67 -69.84
C LYS A 331 15.59 -23.47 -69.18
N LEU A 332 16.91 -23.52 -69.01
CA LEU A 332 17.66 -22.34 -68.54
C LEU A 332 17.46 -21.17 -69.52
N GLY A 333 17.00 -20.04 -69.01
CA GLY A 333 16.63 -18.87 -69.81
C GLY A 333 15.23 -18.92 -70.43
N SER A 334 14.53 -20.06 -70.38
CA SER A 334 13.16 -20.22 -70.86
C SER A 334 12.35 -21.07 -69.88
N GLY A 335 11.74 -20.41 -68.90
CA GLY A 335 11.00 -21.06 -67.82
C GLY A 335 11.84 -21.38 -66.58
N ILE A 336 13.17 -21.44 -66.66
CA ILE A 336 14.04 -21.52 -65.48
C ILE A 336 15.06 -20.37 -65.46
N SER A 337 15.23 -19.73 -64.32
CA SER A 337 16.33 -18.79 -64.03
C SER A 337 17.05 -19.18 -62.74
N VAL A 338 18.34 -18.83 -62.65
CA VAL A 338 19.15 -19.05 -61.45
C VAL A 338 19.69 -17.70 -61.01
N SER A 339 19.51 -17.36 -59.73
CA SER A 339 20.00 -16.13 -59.11
C SER A 339 20.56 -16.44 -57.74
N GLY A 340 21.86 -16.20 -57.54
CA GLY A 340 22.58 -16.65 -56.35
C GLY A 340 22.51 -18.18 -56.21
N ASN A 341 22.17 -18.66 -55.02
CA ASN A 341 21.94 -20.09 -54.75
C ASN A 341 20.47 -20.50 -54.95
N ARG A 342 19.68 -19.77 -55.74
CA ARG A 342 18.26 -20.06 -55.90
C ARG A 342 17.89 -20.25 -57.37
N LEU A 343 17.22 -21.35 -57.65
CA LEU A 343 16.60 -21.64 -58.94
C LEU A 343 15.12 -21.23 -58.88
N ALA A 344 14.67 -20.43 -59.84
CA ALA A 344 13.29 -20.06 -60.03
C ALA A 344 12.75 -20.74 -61.30
N ALA A 345 11.71 -21.56 -61.16
CA ALA A 345 11.02 -22.22 -62.27
C ALA A 345 9.64 -21.58 -62.45
N ASN A 346 9.46 -20.88 -63.57
CA ASN A 346 8.20 -20.32 -64.05
C ASN A 346 7.55 -21.22 -65.11
N CYS A 347 7.61 -22.53 -64.88
CA CYS A 347 7.13 -23.56 -65.78
C CYS A 347 6.57 -24.72 -64.97
N MET A 348 5.84 -25.64 -65.61
CA MET A 348 5.18 -26.74 -64.92
C MET A 348 6.21 -27.75 -64.40
N VAL A 349 6.41 -27.76 -63.08
CA VAL A 349 7.22 -28.76 -62.36
C VAL A 349 6.29 -29.61 -61.50
N THR A 350 6.05 -30.84 -61.95
CA THR A 350 5.18 -31.84 -61.32
C THR A 350 5.92 -32.75 -60.36
N GLY A 351 7.25 -32.89 -60.52
CA GLY A 351 8.07 -33.76 -59.68
C GLY A 351 9.53 -33.30 -59.59
N LYS A 352 10.24 -33.82 -58.59
CA LYS A 352 11.69 -33.58 -58.40
C LYS A 352 12.55 -34.11 -59.55
N SER A 353 12.00 -34.97 -60.40
CA SER A 353 12.67 -35.60 -61.54
C SER A 353 12.47 -34.87 -62.87
N ASP A 354 11.75 -33.74 -62.88
CA ASP A 354 11.36 -33.06 -64.12
C ASP A 354 12.52 -32.28 -64.72
N PHE A 355 13.51 -31.91 -63.92
CA PHE A 355 14.78 -31.40 -64.39
C PHE A 355 15.94 -31.91 -63.52
N GLU A 356 17.09 -32.10 -64.15
CA GLU A 356 18.35 -32.48 -63.50
C GLU A 356 19.41 -31.47 -63.93
N MET A 357 20.14 -30.92 -62.97
CA MET A 357 21.07 -29.83 -63.18
C MET A 357 22.41 -30.16 -62.54
N ASN A 358 23.46 -30.11 -63.34
CA ASN A 358 24.84 -30.12 -62.89
C ASN A 358 25.37 -28.70 -62.91
N TYR A 359 26.17 -28.35 -61.90
CA TYR A 359 26.84 -27.06 -61.87
C TYR A 359 28.12 -27.16 -61.04
N ASN A 360 29.07 -26.29 -61.33
CA ASN A 360 30.24 -26.13 -60.48
C ASN A 360 29.90 -25.09 -59.40
N SER A 361 30.33 -25.33 -58.17
CA SER A 361 30.26 -24.33 -57.10
C SER A 361 31.64 -24.10 -56.51
N ILE A 362 31.88 -22.89 -56.01
CA ILE A 362 33.05 -22.58 -55.20
C ILE A 362 32.65 -22.80 -53.75
N GLU A 363 33.30 -23.77 -53.10
CA GLU A 363 33.21 -23.93 -51.65
C GLU A 363 34.30 -23.07 -51.02
N THR A 364 33.91 -22.14 -50.16
CA THR A 364 34.85 -21.24 -49.48
C THR A 364 35.11 -21.76 -48.08
N PHE A 365 36.36 -22.13 -47.79
CA PHE A 365 36.80 -22.47 -46.45
C PHE A 365 37.39 -21.22 -45.79
N ASP A 366 36.81 -20.79 -44.67
CA ASP A 366 37.35 -19.71 -43.83
C ASP A 366 38.10 -20.26 -42.60
N THR A 367 38.01 -21.57 -42.40
CA THR A 367 38.48 -22.28 -41.21
C THR A 367 39.25 -23.52 -41.64
N PHE A 368 40.50 -23.60 -41.21
CA PHE A 368 41.43 -24.68 -41.55
C PHE A 368 41.90 -25.34 -40.26
N THR A 369 41.86 -26.67 -40.21
CA THR A 369 42.35 -27.43 -39.05
C THR A 369 43.59 -28.20 -39.43
N VAL A 370 44.68 -28.02 -38.68
CA VAL A 370 45.96 -28.69 -38.91
C VAL A 370 46.28 -29.57 -37.72
N GLU A 371 46.38 -30.88 -37.96
CA GLU A 371 46.70 -31.84 -36.89
C GLU A 371 48.19 -31.74 -36.52
N VAL A 372 48.47 -31.27 -35.30
CA VAL A 372 49.84 -31.15 -34.75
C VAL A 372 49.87 -31.59 -33.28
N PRO A 373 50.98 -32.16 -32.77
CA PRO A 373 51.04 -32.76 -31.42
C PRO A 373 50.81 -31.77 -30.28
N ASN A 374 51.29 -30.53 -30.40
CA ASN A 374 51.10 -29.49 -29.40
C ASN A 374 50.90 -28.11 -30.07
N PRO A 375 49.65 -27.76 -30.43
CA PRO A 375 49.37 -26.55 -31.21
C PRO A 375 49.71 -25.24 -30.49
N GLU A 376 49.94 -25.28 -29.16
CA GLU A 376 50.15 -24.09 -28.33
C GLU A 376 51.60 -23.64 -28.22
N VAL A 377 52.58 -24.49 -28.56
CA VAL A 377 54.01 -24.22 -28.28
C VAL A 377 54.86 -23.98 -29.53
N GLY A 378 54.26 -24.00 -30.72
CA GLY A 378 54.96 -23.80 -31.99
C GLY A 378 54.66 -22.46 -32.68
N ILE A 379 55.47 -22.14 -33.68
CA ILE A 379 55.29 -20.97 -34.54
C ILE A 379 54.40 -21.36 -35.72
N TRP A 380 53.37 -20.57 -35.96
CA TRP A 380 52.44 -20.75 -37.05
C TRP A 380 52.67 -19.69 -38.13
N GLU A 381 52.73 -20.11 -39.38
CA GLU A 381 52.82 -19.23 -40.54
C GLU A 381 51.73 -19.60 -41.55
N VAL A 382 51.01 -18.59 -42.04
CA VAL A 382 50.03 -18.73 -43.12
C VAL A 382 50.60 -18.03 -44.34
N LEU A 383 50.65 -18.73 -45.48
CA LEU A 383 51.03 -18.17 -46.76
C LEU A 383 49.83 -18.23 -47.72
N ILE A 384 49.62 -17.16 -48.48
CA ILE A 384 48.64 -17.11 -49.57
C ILE A 384 49.44 -16.90 -50.85
N ASP A 385 49.32 -17.84 -51.79
CA ASP A 385 50.09 -17.90 -53.04
C ASP A 385 51.61 -17.81 -52.80
N GLY A 386 52.08 -18.46 -51.73
CA GLY A 386 53.49 -18.48 -51.33
C GLY A 386 54.00 -17.20 -50.65
N VAL A 387 53.15 -16.19 -50.43
CA VAL A 387 53.49 -14.96 -49.72
C VAL A 387 52.98 -15.01 -48.29
N ARG A 388 53.85 -14.70 -47.31
CA ARG A 388 53.47 -14.65 -45.89
C ARG A 388 52.29 -13.70 -45.67
N PHE A 389 51.28 -14.19 -44.96
CA PHE A 389 50.05 -13.48 -44.67
C PHE A 389 49.84 -13.37 -43.15
N GLU A 390 49.54 -12.16 -42.67
CA GLU A 390 49.51 -11.85 -41.23
C GLU A 390 48.10 -11.66 -40.67
N LYS A 391 47.06 -11.59 -41.51
CA LYS A 391 45.69 -11.26 -41.08
C LYS A 391 44.83 -12.51 -40.86
N TRP A 392 45.23 -13.33 -39.90
CA TRP A 392 44.53 -14.57 -39.50
C TRP A 392 44.46 -14.68 -37.97
N VAL A 393 43.56 -15.54 -37.49
CA VAL A 393 43.38 -15.82 -36.05
C VAL A 393 43.52 -17.32 -35.82
N ARG A 394 44.19 -17.73 -34.74
CA ARG A 394 44.28 -19.14 -34.34
C ARG A 394 43.59 -19.38 -33.01
N VAL A 395 42.91 -20.52 -32.91
CA VAL A 395 42.43 -21.10 -31.67
C VAL A 395 42.77 -22.60 -31.69
N GLY A 396 43.71 -23.02 -30.86
CA GLY A 396 44.17 -24.42 -30.88
C GLY A 396 44.79 -24.80 -32.23
N LYS A 397 44.30 -25.89 -32.79
CA LYS A 397 44.68 -26.42 -34.11
C LYS A 397 43.96 -25.77 -35.29
N THR A 398 43.11 -24.78 -35.02
CA THR A 398 42.25 -24.16 -36.03
C THR A 398 42.75 -22.76 -36.35
N ILE A 399 42.94 -22.50 -37.65
CA ILE A 399 43.24 -21.19 -38.21
C ILE A 399 42.00 -20.66 -38.93
N LYS A 400 41.65 -19.42 -38.62
CA LYS A 400 40.57 -18.68 -39.27
C LYS A 400 41.14 -17.54 -40.11
N ILE A 401 40.74 -17.49 -41.37
CA ILE A 401 41.04 -16.42 -42.33
C ILE A 401 39.70 -15.89 -42.82
N ASP A 402 39.48 -14.58 -42.72
CA ASP A 402 38.26 -13.95 -43.26
C ASP A 402 38.31 -14.00 -44.80
N TYR A 403 37.66 -15.02 -45.36
CA TYR A 403 37.67 -15.28 -46.80
C TYR A 403 37.18 -14.07 -47.61
N ALA A 404 36.04 -13.49 -47.23
CA ALA A 404 35.43 -12.40 -47.96
C ALA A 404 36.31 -11.14 -48.01
N LYS A 405 37.18 -10.95 -47.01
CA LYS A 405 38.02 -9.77 -46.88
C LYS A 405 39.41 -9.93 -47.50
N TYR A 406 39.96 -11.13 -47.45
CA TYR A 406 41.39 -11.34 -47.75
C TYR A 406 41.68 -12.41 -48.80
N LEU A 407 40.75 -13.31 -49.08
CA LEU A 407 40.95 -14.40 -50.03
C LEU A 407 40.19 -14.14 -51.32
N LYS A 408 40.82 -14.52 -52.43
CA LYS A 408 40.20 -14.61 -53.75
C LYS A 408 40.00 -16.09 -54.09
N PRO A 409 39.03 -16.42 -54.95
CA PRO A 409 38.94 -17.76 -55.52
C PRO A 409 40.28 -18.22 -56.10
N ASP A 410 40.55 -19.52 -55.99
CA ASP A 410 41.71 -20.22 -56.54
C ASP A 410 43.08 -19.85 -55.95
N GLN A 411 43.15 -19.08 -54.86
CA GLN A 411 44.41 -18.84 -54.16
C GLN A 411 44.86 -20.08 -53.36
N ALA A 412 46.15 -20.42 -53.46
CA ALA A 412 46.75 -21.51 -52.70
C ALA A 412 47.03 -21.04 -51.27
N ILE A 413 46.46 -21.71 -50.27
CA ILE A 413 46.71 -21.43 -48.86
C ILE A 413 47.63 -22.53 -48.31
N GLU A 414 48.80 -22.12 -47.84
CA GLU A 414 49.75 -23.00 -47.16
C GLU A 414 49.81 -22.61 -45.67
N ILE A 415 49.61 -23.59 -44.79
CA ILE A 415 49.73 -23.40 -43.35
C ILE A 415 50.94 -24.21 -42.88
N ARG A 416 51.92 -23.52 -42.30
CA ARG A 416 53.12 -24.11 -41.72
C ARG A 416 53.06 -24.03 -40.21
N TYR A 417 53.48 -25.12 -39.57
CA TYR A 417 53.70 -25.19 -38.13
C TYR A 417 55.14 -25.64 -37.89
N THR A 418 55.87 -24.88 -37.09
CA THR A 418 57.22 -25.23 -36.63
C THR A 418 57.14 -25.46 -35.12
N GLY A 419 57.34 -26.72 -34.70
CA GLY A 419 57.39 -27.07 -33.27
C GLY A 419 58.59 -26.42 -32.56
N PRO A 420 58.57 -26.35 -31.22
CA PRO A 420 59.74 -25.93 -30.45
C PRO A 420 60.88 -26.92 -30.70
N GLU A 421 62.13 -26.42 -30.80
CA GLU A 421 63.30 -27.29 -30.77
C GLU A 421 63.29 -28.06 -29.44
N GLU A 422 63.37 -29.39 -29.50
CA GLU A 422 63.38 -30.27 -28.31
C GLU A 422 64.62 -30.07 -27.44
#